data_AF-A0A2R7LNC5-F1
#
_entry.id   AF-A0A2R7LNC5-F1
#
_cell.length_a   1.000
_cell.length_b   1.000
_cell.length_c   1.000
_cell.angle_alpha   90.00
_cell.angle_beta   90.00
_cell.angle_gamma   90.00
#
_symmetry.space_group_name_H-M   'P 1'
#
loop_
_entity.id
_entity.type
_entity.pdbx_description
1 polymer ?
#
loop_
_entity_poly.entity_id
_entity_poly.type
_entity_poly.pdbx_seq_one_letter_code
_entity_poly.pdbx_strand_id
1 'polypeptide(L)'
;MTRWAASLIRISTHEVETLQKRLADIVERRMAAELRVAMLDGEAEAEAKQAETCTDMAWMMTSYREGSKRRRADMIVQIEQATLEEQGARDALAQAFEALKKYEHVAEAARISQRKKAGQIEAAALDELGLRRASGGSRP
;
A
#
# COMPACT_ATOMS: atom_id res chain seq x y z
N MET A 1 19.29 -18.97 0.51
CA MET A 1 18.21 -18.29 1.27
C MET A 1 17.54 -19.34 2.13
N THR A 2 17.31 -19.09 3.40
CA THR A 2 16.69 -20.07 4.29
C THR A 2 15.19 -20.23 3.94
N ARG A 3 14.66 -21.45 4.10
CA ARG A 3 13.24 -21.77 3.77
C ARG A 3 12.26 -20.92 4.57
N TRP A 4 12.59 -20.62 5.83
CA TRP A 4 11.76 -19.76 6.69
C TRP A 4 11.72 -18.31 6.18
N ALA A 5 12.86 -17.74 5.75
CA ALA A 5 12.93 -16.36 5.31
C ALA A 5 12.16 -16.16 4.00
N ALA A 6 12.29 -17.10 3.06
CA ALA A 6 11.50 -17.11 1.83
C ALA A 6 9.99 -17.19 2.12
N SER A 7 9.57 -17.96 3.13
CA SER A 7 8.16 -18.04 3.51
C SER A 7 7.64 -16.74 4.12
N LEU A 8 8.39 -16.12 5.03
CA LEU A 8 7.98 -14.85 5.66
C LEU A 8 7.90 -13.70 4.66
N ILE A 9 8.89 -13.60 3.76
CA ILE A 9 8.86 -12.61 2.67
C ILE A 9 7.60 -12.83 1.83
N ARG A 10 7.31 -14.06 1.39
CA ARG A 10 6.12 -14.35 0.58
C ARG A 10 4.81 -13.97 1.28
N ILE A 11 4.68 -14.30 2.56
CA ILE A 11 3.46 -13.96 3.34
C ILE A 11 3.32 -12.44 3.46
N SER A 12 4.42 -11.74 3.80
CA SER A 12 4.42 -10.29 3.98
C SER A 12 4.22 -9.54 2.65
N THR A 13 4.72 -10.06 1.53
CA THR A 13 4.40 -9.55 0.20
C THR A 13 2.90 -9.65 -0.09
N HIS A 14 2.28 -10.80 0.22
CA HIS A 14 0.85 -10.97 0.01
C HIS A 14 0.01 -10.05 0.91
N GLU A 15 0.45 -9.81 2.14
CA GLU A 15 -0.17 -8.84 3.05
C GLU A 15 -0.11 -7.42 2.48
N VAL A 16 1.06 -6.99 1.97
CA VAL A 16 1.21 -5.70 1.28
C VAL A 16 0.26 -5.58 0.10
N GLU A 17 0.19 -6.60 -0.77
CA GLU A 17 -0.73 -6.60 -1.92
C GLU A 17 -2.20 -6.49 -1.49
N THR A 18 -2.57 -7.17 -0.41
CA THR A 18 -3.92 -7.13 0.14
C THR A 18 -4.26 -5.74 0.67
N LEU A 19 -3.33 -5.11 1.40
CA LEU A 19 -3.50 -3.76 1.92
C LEU A 19 -3.52 -2.71 0.81
N GLN A 20 -2.72 -2.88 -0.26
CA GLN A 20 -2.76 -2.02 -1.44
C GLN A 20 -4.11 -2.06 -2.13
N LYS A 21 -4.69 -3.26 -2.32
CA LYS A 21 -6.03 -3.41 -2.90
C LYS A 21 -7.08 -2.72 -2.03
N ARG A 22 -7.06 -2.98 -0.72
CA ARG A 22 -7.96 -2.32 0.22
C ARG A 22 -7.85 -0.79 0.17
N LEU A 23 -6.63 -0.26 0.13
CA LEU A 23 -6.41 1.18 0.02
C LEU A 23 -6.97 1.73 -1.31
N ALA A 24 -6.79 1.02 -2.42
CA ALA A 24 -7.37 1.40 -3.71
C ALA A 24 -8.90 1.47 -3.66
N ASP A 25 -9.56 0.45 -3.09
CA ASP A 25 -11.03 0.41 -2.95
C ASP A 25 -11.56 1.59 -2.11
N ILE A 26 -10.84 1.95 -1.04
CA ILE A 26 -11.20 3.11 -0.20
C ILE A 26 -11.05 4.42 -0.97
N VAL A 27 -9.94 4.60 -1.69
CA VAL A 27 -9.68 5.79 -2.50
C VAL A 27 -10.74 5.92 -3.60
N GLU A 28 -11.08 4.84 -4.28
CA GLU A 28 -12.12 4.82 -5.32
C GLU A 28 -13.47 5.27 -4.74
N ARG A 29 -13.87 4.74 -3.59
CA ARG A 29 -15.10 5.14 -2.91
C ARG A 29 -15.10 6.62 -2.50
N ARG A 30 -13.98 7.14 -1.99
CA ARG A 30 -13.85 8.58 -1.67
C ARG A 30 -14.02 9.42 -2.93
N MET A 31 -13.30 9.09 -4.00
CA MET A 31 -13.37 9.80 -5.28
C MET A 31 -14.77 9.77 -5.89
N ALA A 32 -15.48 8.64 -5.79
CA ALA A 32 -16.86 8.52 -6.25
C ALA A 32 -17.81 9.45 -5.46
N ALA A 33 -17.64 9.55 -4.14
CA ALA A 33 -18.42 10.46 -3.31
C ALA A 33 -18.10 11.94 -3.61
N GLU A 34 -16.83 12.29 -3.81
CA GLU A 34 -16.40 13.63 -4.23
C GLU A 34 -16.99 14.04 -5.58
N LEU A 35 -16.95 13.13 -6.55
CA LEU A 35 -17.58 13.35 -7.86
C LEU A 35 -19.09 13.56 -7.70
N ARG A 36 -19.74 12.80 -6.81
CA ARG A 36 -21.18 12.96 -6.59
C ARG A 36 -21.53 14.31 -5.95
N VAL A 37 -20.71 14.82 -5.04
CA VAL A 37 -20.88 16.18 -4.50
C VAL A 37 -20.77 17.21 -5.61
N ALA A 38 -19.74 17.13 -6.45
CA ALA A 38 -19.55 18.07 -7.56
C ALA A 38 -20.74 18.06 -8.55
N MET A 39 -21.29 16.87 -8.84
CA MET A 39 -22.49 16.73 -9.66
C MET A 39 -23.72 17.38 -9.00
N LEU A 40 -23.95 17.12 -7.70
CA LEU A 40 -25.08 17.71 -6.97
C LEU A 40 -24.99 19.24 -6.89
N ASP A 41 -23.78 19.78 -6.73
CA ASP A 41 -23.53 21.23 -6.73
C ASP A 41 -23.82 21.83 -8.12
N GLY A 42 -23.38 21.18 -9.20
CA GLY A 42 -23.70 21.60 -10.57
C GLY A 42 -25.19 21.49 -10.93
N GLU A 43 -25.87 20.42 -10.52
CA GLU A 43 -27.32 20.24 -10.66
C GLU A 43 -28.07 21.38 -9.96
N ALA A 44 -27.68 21.72 -8.72
CA ALA A 44 -28.30 22.79 -7.93
C ALA A 44 -28.12 24.18 -8.54
N GLU A 45 -26.94 24.48 -9.10
CA GLU A 45 -26.67 25.74 -9.80
C GLU A 45 -27.50 25.89 -11.08
N ALA A 46 -27.61 24.82 -11.88
CA ALA A 46 -28.40 24.83 -13.10
C ALA A 46 -29.88 25.08 -12.80
N GLU A 47 -30.41 24.40 -11.78
CA GLU A 47 -31.77 24.59 -11.31
C GLU A 47 -32.02 26.01 -10.80
N ALA A 48 -31.08 26.58 -10.03
CA ALA A 48 -31.19 27.95 -9.50
C ALA A 48 -31.35 28.99 -10.63
N LYS A 49 -30.56 28.86 -11.70
CA LYS A 49 -30.68 29.72 -12.89
C LYS A 49 -32.01 29.54 -13.61
N GLN A 50 -32.53 28.32 -13.68
CA GLN A 50 -33.82 28.07 -14.31
C GLN A 50 -34.98 28.68 -13.50
N ALA A 51 -34.87 28.67 -12.16
CA ALA A 51 -35.83 29.31 -11.24
C ALA A 51 -36.05 30.80 -11.55
N GLU A 52 -34.98 31.51 -11.91
CA GLU A 52 -35.01 32.96 -12.19
C GLU A 52 -35.91 33.30 -13.39
N THR A 53 -36.17 32.33 -14.27
CA THR A 53 -36.91 32.53 -15.53
C THR A 53 -38.33 31.97 -15.50
N CYS A 54 -38.76 31.28 -14.44
CA CYS A 54 -40.08 30.65 -14.36
C CYS A 54 -40.69 30.71 -12.95
N THR A 55 -41.63 31.63 -12.73
CA THR A 55 -42.24 31.94 -11.42
C THR A 55 -43.15 30.80 -10.90
N ASP A 56 -43.77 30.03 -11.80
CA ASP A 56 -44.69 28.93 -11.46
C ASP A 56 -43.96 27.71 -10.86
N MET A 57 -42.65 27.57 -11.09
CA MET A 57 -41.86 26.42 -10.63
C MET A 57 -41.30 26.60 -9.20
N ALA A 58 -41.46 27.79 -8.60
CA ALA A 58 -40.81 28.16 -7.35
C ALA A 58 -41.13 27.22 -6.15
N TRP A 59 -42.36 26.70 -6.06
CA TRP A 59 -42.75 25.79 -4.97
C TRP A 59 -42.13 24.39 -5.09
N MET A 60 -41.99 23.84 -6.31
CA MET A 60 -41.33 22.54 -6.52
C MET A 60 -39.82 22.61 -6.26
N MET A 61 -39.22 23.78 -6.49
CA MET A 61 -37.80 24.02 -6.27
C MET A 61 -37.38 23.94 -4.81
N THR A 62 -38.24 24.37 -3.87
CA THR A 62 -37.89 24.35 -2.44
C THR A 62 -37.64 22.91 -1.95
N SER A 63 -38.55 21.98 -2.28
CA SER A 63 -38.41 20.57 -1.90
C SER A 63 -37.22 19.88 -2.56
N TYR A 64 -36.95 20.18 -3.84
CA TYR A 64 -35.78 19.62 -4.51
C TYR A 64 -34.48 20.12 -3.88
N ARG A 65 -34.39 21.43 -3.59
CA ARG A 65 -33.21 22.04 -2.94
C ARG A 65 -32.93 21.42 -1.58
N GLU A 66 -33.95 21.16 -0.78
CA GLU A 66 -33.80 20.46 0.50
C GLU A 66 -33.30 19.02 0.31
N GLY A 67 -33.87 18.28 -0.65
CA GLY A 67 -33.41 16.93 -0.99
C GLY A 67 -31.98 16.87 -1.54
N SER A 68 -31.57 17.87 -2.32
CA SER A 68 -30.20 18.00 -2.83
C SER A 68 -29.22 18.31 -1.70
N LYS A 69 -29.55 19.27 -0.82
CA LYS A 69 -28.75 19.58 0.38
C LYS A 69 -28.53 18.37 1.28
N ARG A 70 -29.59 17.57 1.51
CA ARG A 70 -29.49 16.34 2.31
C ARG A 70 -28.56 15.32 1.67
N ARG A 71 -28.76 14.99 0.39
CA ARG A 71 -27.89 14.05 -0.35
C ARG A 71 -26.43 14.53 -0.36
N ARG A 72 -26.20 15.84 -0.51
CA ARG A 72 -24.88 16.44 -0.43
C ARG A 72 -24.25 16.25 0.96
N ALA A 73 -25.00 16.53 2.02
CA ALA A 73 -24.53 16.32 3.40
C ALA A 73 -24.18 14.85 3.66
N ASP A 74 -25.00 13.92 3.18
CA ASP A 74 -24.73 12.48 3.27
C ASP A 74 -23.43 12.10 2.55
N MET A 75 -23.17 12.65 1.35
CA MET A 75 -21.92 12.41 0.62
C MET A 75 -20.71 13.01 1.34
N ILE A 76 -20.83 14.18 1.97
CA ILE A 76 -19.75 14.78 2.77
C ILE A 76 -19.37 13.86 3.93
N VAL A 77 -20.36 13.32 4.65
CA VAL A 77 -20.11 12.34 5.72
C VAL A 77 -19.39 11.10 5.16
N GLN A 78 -19.76 10.61 3.98
CA GLN A 78 -19.06 9.49 3.34
C GLN A 78 -17.61 9.84 2.98
N ILE A 79 -17.35 11.05 2.49
CA ILE A 79 -15.98 11.53 2.18
C ILE A 79 -15.15 11.59 3.46
N GLU A 80 -15.68 12.15 4.54
CA GLU A 80 -14.99 12.23 5.84
C GLU A 80 -14.65 10.84 6.38
N GLN A 81 -15.62 9.92 6.36
CA GLN A 81 -15.41 8.54 6.79
C GLN A 81 -14.36 7.83 5.92
N ALA A 82 -14.45 7.96 4.59
CA ALA A 82 -13.49 7.36 3.68
C ALA A 82 -12.10 7.96 3.84
N THR A 83 -11.98 9.25 4.14
CA THR A 83 -10.70 9.93 4.39
C THR A 83 -10.02 9.41 5.65
N LEU A 84 -10.78 9.24 6.75
CA LEU A 84 -10.25 8.65 7.98
C LEU A 84 -9.83 7.18 7.76
N GLU A 85 -10.62 6.43 7.01
CA GLU A 85 -10.27 5.04 6.68
C GLU A 85 -9.04 4.97 5.77
N GLU A 86 -8.93 5.86 4.78
CA GLU A 86 -7.78 5.97 3.87
C GLU A 86 -6.50 6.22 4.65
N GLN A 87 -6.54 7.11 5.65
CA GLN A 87 -5.40 7.37 6.50
C GLN A 87 -4.99 6.13 7.29
N GLY A 88 -5.93 5.45 7.95
CA GLY A 88 -5.65 4.21 8.68
C GLY A 88 -5.12 3.10 7.76
N ALA A 89 -5.63 2.98 6.54
CA ALA A 89 -5.17 2.03 5.54
C ALA A 89 -3.74 2.35 5.05
N ARG A 90 -3.40 3.63 4.88
CA ARG A 90 -2.03 4.07 4.57
C ARG A 90 -1.06 3.74 5.68
N ASP A 91 -1.43 3.99 6.93
CA ASP A 91 -0.59 3.71 8.09
C ASP A 91 -0.35 2.19 8.24
N ALA A 92 -1.39 1.37 8.05
CA ALA A 92 -1.26 -0.08 8.03
C ALA A 92 -0.37 -0.59 6.88
N LEU A 93 -0.54 -0.02 5.68
CA LEU A 93 0.29 -0.36 4.52
C LEU A 93 1.76 0.01 4.75
N ALA A 94 2.04 1.16 5.34
CA ALA A 94 3.39 1.59 5.69
C ALA A 94 4.05 0.60 6.67
N GLN A 95 3.33 0.18 7.72
CA GLN A 95 3.82 -0.81 8.67
C GLN A 95 4.10 -2.17 8.01
N ALA A 96 3.23 -2.62 7.10
CA ALA A 96 3.45 -3.86 6.36
C ALA A 96 4.68 -3.79 5.46
N PHE A 97 4.92 -2.66 4.79
CA PHE A 97 6.14 -2.43 4.00
C PHE A 97 7.39 -2.45 4.88
N GLU A 98 7.36 -1.82 6.05
CA GLU A 98 8.48 -1.87 7.00
C GLU A 98 8.77 -3.30 7.46
N ALA A 99 7.74 -4.09 7.76
CA ALA A 99 7.88 -5.49 8.14
C ALA A 99 8.52 -6.32 7.01
N LEU A 100 8.03 -6.16 5.78
CA LEU A 100 8.59 -6.81 4.60
C LEU A 100 10.08 -6.50 4.44
N LYS A 101 10.45 -5.21 4.56
CA LYS A 101 11.84 -4.77 4.46
C LYS A 101 12.74 -5.36 5.53
N LYS A 102 12.24 -5.49 6.77
CA LYS A 102 12.98 -6.16 7.86
C LYS A 102 13.28 -7.61 7.48
N TYR A 103 12.30 -8.35 6.95
CA TYR A 103 12.52 -9.73 6.51
C TYR A 103 13.51 -9.82 5.35
N GLU A 104 13.43 -8.92 4.36
CA GLU A 104 14.38 -8.86 3.24
C GLU A 104 15.81 -8.61 3.73
N HIS A 105 16.01 -7.65 4.65
CA HIS A 105 17.32 -7.36 5.22
C HIS A 105 17.90 -8.55 6.00
N VAL A 106 17.09 -9.21 6.84
CA VAL A 106 17.56 -10.38 7.60
C VAL A 106 17.90 -11.54 6.64
N ALA A 107 17.09 -11.76 5.60
CA ALA A 107 17.36 -12.78 4.60
C ALA A 107 18.67 -12.52 3.83
N GLU A 108 18.96 -11.25 3.52
CA GLU A 108 20.18 -10.86 2.84
C GLU A 108 21.41 -10.97 3.74
N ALA A 109 21.32 -10.51 5.00
CA ALA A 109 22.37 -10.70 5.99
C ALA A 109 22.71 -12.19 6.18
N ALA A 110 21.70 -13.06 6.22
CA ALA A 110 21.89 -14.51 6.30
C ALA A 110 22.60 -15.07 5.05
N ARG A 111 22.26 -14.60 3.84
CA ARG A 111 22.96 -14.99 2.60
C ARG A 111 24.43 -14.58 2.62
N ILE A 112 24.72 -13.34 3.00
CA ILE A 112 26.09 -12.82 3.08
C ILE A 112 26.90 -13.64 4.08
N SER A 113 26.34 -13.93 5.25
CA SER A 113 26.99 -14.77 6.27
C SER A 113 27.29 -16.19 5.76
N GLN A 114 26.33 -16.82 5.08
CA GLN A 114 26.53 -18.15 4.48
C GLN A 114 27.65 -18.14 3.43
N ARG A 115 27.69 -17.12 2.56
CA ARG A 115 28.75 -16.99 1.54
C ARG A 115 30.13 -16.78 2.17
N LYS A 116 30.23 -15.97 3.23
CA LYS A 116 31.48 -15.79 3.98
C LYS A 116 31.97 -17.10 4.60
N LYS A 117 31.07 -17.87 5.22
CA LYS A 117 31.41 -19.18 5.80
C LYS A 117 31.87 -20.18 4.75
N ALA A 118 31.18 -20.25 3.61
CA ALA A 118 31.60 -21.12 2.51
C ALA A 118 33.01 -20.75 2.01
N GLY A 119 33.28 -19.45 1.79
CA GLY A 119 34.62 -18.99 1.40
C GLY A 119 35.71 -19.28 2.44
N GLN A 120 35.38 -19.20 3.74
CA GLN A 120 36.32 -19.59 4.81
C GLN A 120 36.64 -21.09 4.77
N ILE A 121 35.65 -21.94 4.52
CA ILE A 121 35.84 -23.39 4.40
C ILE A 121 36.68 -23.72 3.16
N GLU A 122 36.39 -23.10 2.02
CA GLU A 122 37.15 -23.27 0.77
C GLU A 122 38.60 -22.80 0.93
N ALA A 123 38.83 -21.63 1.55
CA ALA A 123 40.17 -21.12 1.82
C ALA A 123 40.95 -22.06 2.74
N ALA A 124 40.35 -22.54 3.85
CA ALA A 124 41.00 -23.49 4.74
C ALA A 124 41.37 -24.80 4.03
N ALA A 125 40.50 -25.31 3.14
CA ALA A 125 40.79 -26.50 2.36
C ALA A 125 41.96 -26.29 1.37
N LEU A 126 42.05 -25.11 0.76
CA LEU A 126 43.16 -24.76 -0.13
C LEU A 126 44.48 -24.58 0.64
N ASP A 127 44.44 -23.96 1.82
CA ASP A 127 45.59 -23.81 2.71
C ASP A 127 46.12 -25.18 3.15
N GLU A 128 45.25 -26.11 3.55
CA GLU A 128 45.64 -27.48 3.88
C GLU A 128 46.31 -28.21 2.70
N LEU A 129 45.78 -28.07 1.48
CA LEU A 129 46.39 -28.64 0.29
C LEU A 129 47.77 -28.02 -0.02
N GLY A 130 47.91 -26.71 0.18
CA GLY A 130 49.18 -26.00 0.04
C GLY A 130 50.23 -26.50 1.02
N LEU A 131 49.86 -26.64 2.30
CA LEU A 131 50.71 -27.18 3.34
C LEU A 131 51.15 -28.62 3.02
N ARG A 132 50.23 -29.49 2.55
CA ARG A 132 50.55 -30.87 2.15
C ARG A 132 51.55 -30.93 0.99
N ARG A 133 51.43 -30.04 0.00
CA ARG A 133 52.40 -29.96 -1.12
C ARG A 133 53.76 -29.43 -0.65
N ALA A 134 53.78 -28.41 0.20
CA ALA A 134 55.01 -27.87 0.77
C ALA A 134 55.75 -28.90 1.63
N SER A 135 55.03 -29.69 2.43
CA SER A 135 55.62 -30.77 3.23
C SER A 135 56.06 -31.98 2.40
N GLY A 136 55.39 -32.25 1.26
CA GLY A 136 55.74 -33.35 0.35
C GLY A 136 56.89 -33.04 -0.62
N GLY A 137 57.14 -31.76 -0.91
CA GLY A 137 58.22 -31.28 -1.77
C GLY A 137 59.56 -31.05 -1.08
N SER A 138 59.64 -31.27 0.24
CA SER A 138 60.89 -31.16 1.00
C SER A 138 61.54 -32.54 1.16
N ARG A 139 62.20 -33.02 0.09
CA ARG A 139 63.26 -34.04 0.18
C ARG A 139 64.40 -33.63 -0.77
N PRO A 140 65.67 -33.74 -0.33
CA PRO A 140 66.85 -33.32 -1.11
C PRO A 140 67.04 -34.15 -2.38
#